data_AF-A0A9D5CVA1-F1
#
_entry.id   AF-A0A9D5CVA1-F1
#
_cell.length_a   1.000
_cell.length_b   1.000
_cell.length_c   1.000
_cell.angle_alpha   90.00
_cell.angle_beta   90.00
_cell.angle_gamma   90.00
#
_symmetry.space_group_name_H-M   'P 1'
#
loop_
_entity.id
_entity.type
_entity.pdbx_description
1 polymer ?
#
loop_
_entity_poly.entity_id
_entity_poly.type
_entity_poly.pdbx_seq_one_letter_code
_entity_poly.pdbx_strand_id
1 'polypeptide(L)'
;MFGPDICGHNVKKVHAILNRYGENHLIKKDIPCMTDQLTHVYTFIINPNSTYTILVDNEKRKSGNIAADWYLALPKQIRDPNAKKPEDWDDNEYISDPDAKKPEGYDDIPKEIPDPDATKPEVWDDEEDGEWIPPTIPNPEYQGPWSSKKIKNPNYKGEWKAPMIDNPDYKEDPDIYVFPNLKYVGIELWQVKSGTLFDNILICDDPVYAKELAEETWGKQKDAERAAFYEAEKNKEKEDTNDENKDEDDLDDDDEDEDEDEDEDEDEENEDGGDNPDAGVIQFDEEEYKHDEL
;
A
#
# COMPACT_ATOMS: atom_id res chain seq x y z
N MET A 1 -1.01 6.27 20.63
CA MET A 1 -0.87 4.84 20.28
C MET A 1 0.52 4.64 19.71
N PHE A 2 1.24 3.62 20.16
CA PHE A 2 2.59 3.31 19.69
C PHE A 2 2.81 1.79 19.69
N GLY A 3 3.44 1.26 18.64
CA GLY A 3 3.75 -0.16 18.52
C GLY A 3 3.79 -0.66 17.07
N PRO A 4 4.28 -1.89 16.84
CA PRO A 4 4.29 -2.50 15.51
C PRO A 4 2.88 -2.88 15.04
N ASP A 5 2.66 -2.79 13.72
CA ASP A 5 1.45 -3.21 13.04
C ASP A 5 1.81 -3.93 11.74
N ILE A 6 1.28 -5.15 11.61
CA ILE A 6 1.54 -6.07 10.51
C ILE A 6 0.19 -6.55 9.99
N CYS A 7 -0.16 -6.14 8.76
CA CYS A 7 -1.36 -6.55 8.06
C CYS A 7 -1.05 -6.83 6.58
N GLY A 8 -0.95 -8.13 6.26
CA GLY A 8 -0.61 -8.60 4.91
C GLY A 8 0.77 -8.16 4.44
N HIS A 9 0.93 -7.99 3.13
CA HIS A 9 2.20 -7.56 2.54
C HIS A 9 2.41 -6.04 2.57
N ASN A 10 1.32 -5.26 2.70
CA ASN A 10 1.35 -3.81 2.49
C ASN A 10 1.56 -3.00 3.77
N VAL A 11 1.26 -3.57 4.95
CA VAL A 11 1.36 -2.86 6.23
C VAL A 11 2.33 -3.63 7.12
N LYS A 12 3.53 -3.07 7.28
CA LYS A 12 4.61 -3.58 8.14
C LYS A 12 5.37 -2.40 8.73
N LYS A 13 4.75 -1.72 9.70
CA LYS A 13 5.28 -0.46 10.24
C LYS A 13 5.06 -0.30 11.73
N VAL A 14 5.83 0.57 12.35
CA VAL A 14 5.62 1.02 13.73
C VAL A 14 4.73 2.26 13.70
N HIS A 15 3.54 2.16 14.28
CA HIS A 15 2.70 3.33 14.51
C HIS A 15 3.29 4.19 15.61
N ALA A 16 3.25 5.50 15.40
CA ALA A 16 3.44 6.52 16.43
C ALA A 16 2.38 7.59 16.22
N ILE A 17 1.21 7.37 16.83
CA ILE A 17 0.02 8.21 16.66
C ILE A 17 -0.18 9.05 17.91
N LEU A 18 -0.25 10.36 17.72
CA LEU A 18 -0.47 11.35 18.77
C LEU A 18 -1.89 11.93 18.63
N ASN A 19 -2.58 12.06 19.75
CA ASN A 19 -3.91 12.68 19.79
C ASN A 19 -3.79 14.16 20.14
N ARG A 20 -4.44 15.04 19.36
CA ARG A 20 -4.59 16.47 19.66
C ARG A 20 -5.99 16.91 19.28
N TYR A 21 -6.64 17.70 20.13
CA TYR A 21 -7.99 18.23 19.89
C TYR A 21 -9.06 17.17 19.52
N GLY A 22 -8.91 15.93 20.01
CA GLY A 22 -9.84 14.83 19.72
C GLY A 22 -9.55 14.09 18.41
N GLU A 23 -8.56 14.51 17.63
CA GLU A 23 -8.14 13.86 16.40
C GLU A 23 -6.85 13.05 16.60
N ASN A 24 -6.77 11.90 15.92
CA ASN A 24 -5.60 11.04 15.93
C ASN A 24 -4.74 11.34 14.71
N HIS A 25 -3.51 11.80 14.95
CA HIS A 25 -2.59 12.17 13.88
C HIS A 25 -1.50 11.11 13.74
N LEU A 26 -1.41 10.54 12.54
CA LEU A 26 -0.33 9.62 12.18
C LEU A 26 0.97 10.40 12.01
N ILE A 27 2.08 9.74 12.33
CA ILE A 27 3.40 10.25 11.96
C ILE A 27 3.55 10.23 10.44
N LYS A 28 4.17 11.27 9.88
CA LYS A 28 4.41 11.40 8.43
C LYS A 28 5.51 10.46 7.93
N LYS A 29 6.41 10.05 8.81
CA LYS A 29 7.56 9.20 8.49
C LYS A 29 7.16 7.73 8.55
N ASP A 30 7.57 6.97 7.55
CA ASP A 30 7.49 5.52 7.62
C ASP A 30 8.59 4.95 8.54
N ILE A 31 8.21 3.94 9.33
CA ILE A 31 9.06 3.31 10.33
C ILE A 31 8.87 1.81 10.18
N PRO A 32 9.85 1.06 9.65
CA PRO A 32 9.70 -0.39 9.52
C PRO A 32 9.60 -1.04 10.90
N CYS A 33 8.70 -1.99 11.04
CA CYS A 33 8.67 -2.88 12.21
C CYS A 33 9.49 -4.14 11.94
N MET A 34 9.84 -4.85 13.00
CA MET A 34 10.43 -6.17 12.88
C MET A 34 9.36 -7.20 12.50
N THR A 35 9.74 -8.19 11.71
CA THR A 35 8.80 -9.18 11.12
C THR A 35 9.22 -10.63 11.35
N ASP A 36 10.31 -10.87 12.07
CA ASP A 36 10.70 -12.21 12.48
C ASP A 36 9.88 -12.66 13.72
N GLN A 37 10.18 -13.84 14.25
CA GLN A 37 9.45 -14.44 15.38
C GLN A 37 10.18 -14.28 16.72
N LEU A 38 11.23 -13.47 16.78
CA LEU A 38 11.99 -13.20 17.99
C LEU A 38 11.33 -12.07 18.80
N THR A 39 11.73 -11.95 20.07
CA THR A 39 11.30 -10.84 20.91
C THR A 39 12.01 -9.56 20.48
N HIS A 40 11.25 -8.46 20.37
CA HIS A 40 11.77 -7.12 20.07
C HIS A 40 11.25 -6.09 21.07
N VAL A 41 12.05 -5.07 21.34
CA VAL A 41 11.68 -3.97 22.25
C VAL A 41 11.44 -2.69 21.46
N TYR A 42 10.28 -2.07 21.68
CA TYR A 42 9.91 -0.81 21.05
C TYR A 42 9.87 0.30 22.11
N THR A 43 10.67 1.35 21.91
CA THR A 43 10.75 2.49 22.86
C THR A 43 10.40 3.78 22.16
N PHE A 44 9.46 4.56 22.73
CA PHE A 44 9.08 5.88 22.23
C PHE A 44 9.34 6.95 23.29
N ILE A 45 10.25 7.86 22.99
CA ILE A 45 10.68 8.94 23.88
C ILE A 45 10.16 10.25 23.32
N ILE A 46 9.44 11.02 24.14
CA ILE A 46 8.99 12.39 23.85
C ILE A 46 9.68 13.33 24.84
N ASN A 47 10.37 14.35 24.33
CA ASN A 47 11.14 15.29 25.13
C ASN A 47 10.42 16.63 25.30
N PRO A 48 10.65 17.37 26.40
CA PRO A 48 10.07 18.70 26.63
C PRO A 48 10.47 19.78 25.60
N ASN A 49 11.52 19.55 24.82
CA ASN A 49 11.92 20.44 23.72
C ASN A 49 11.18 20.12 22.40
N SER A 50 10.03 19.42 22.47
CA SER A 50 9.23 19.00 21.32
C SER A 50 9.95 18.07 20.34
N THR A 51 11.02 17.40 20.79
CA THR A 51 11.67 16.35 20.00
C THR A 51 11.18 14.97 20.43
N TYR A 52 11.35 13.99 19.55
CA TYR A 52 11.06 12.61 19.87
C TYR A 52 12.16 11.68 19.35
N THR A 53 12.23 10.49 19.92
CA THR A 53 13.09 9.39 19.44
C THR A 53 12.33 8.09 19.53
N ILE A 54 12.38 7.29 18.47
CA ILE A 54 11.85 5.92 18.42
C ILE A 54 13.03 4.98 18.29
N LEU A 55 13.13 4.07 19.24
CA LEU A 55 14.11 2.99 19.26
C LEU A 55 13.40 1.66 19.01
N VAL A 56 14.09 0.77 18.30
CA VAL A 56 13.74 -0.65 18.23
C VAL A 56 15.00 -1.39 18.62
N ASP A 57 14.89 -2.29 19.59
CA ASP A 57 16.02 -3.09 20.10
C ASP A 57 17.15 -2.22 20.66
N ASN A 58 16.78 -1.14 21.35
CA ASN A 58 17.68 -0.08 21.85
C ASN A 58 18.47 0.68 20.76
N GLU A 59 18.21 0.42 19.48
CA GLU A 59 18.81 1.13 18.36
C GLU A 59 17.89 2.23 17.83
N LYS A 60 18.46 3.39 17.51
CA LYS A 60 17.70 4.53 17.00
C LYS A 60 17.20 4.26 15.58
N ARG A 61 15.88 4.12 15.42
CA ARG A 61 15.22 3.97 14.11
C ARG A 61 14.80 5.31 13.53
N LYS A 62 14.20 6.19 14.35
CA LYS A 62 13.82 7.54 13.95
C LYS A 62 13.97 8.54 15.09
N SER A 63 14.20 9.79 14.70
CA SER A 63 14.11 10.94 15.60
C SER A 63 13.70 12.18 14.82
N GLY A 64 13.25 13.21 15.51
CA GLY A 64 12.82 14.45 14.87
C GLY A 64 12.09 15.38 15.82
N ASN A 65 11.29 16.27 15.22
CA ASN A 65 10.50 17.26 15.94
C ASN A 65 9.01 16.99 15.73
N ILE A 66 8.23 17.07 16.80
CA ILE A 66 6.79 16.74 16.81
C ILE A 66 6.01 17.63 15.83
N ALA A 67 6.30 18.93 15.78
CA ALA A 67 5.60 19.87 14.89
C ALA A 67 5.92 19.63 13.40
N ALA A 68 7.09 19.09 13.10
CA ALA A 68 7.51 18.77 11.73
C ALA A 68 6.92 17.43 11.26
N ASP A 69 6.93 16.42 12.12
CA ASP A 69 6.67 15.02 11.74
C ASP A 69 5.23 14.56 11.98
N TRP A 70 4.39 15.40 12.61
CA TRP A 70 2.93 15.23 12.70
C TRP A 70 2.19 16.47 12.20
N TYR A 71 0.89 16.32 11.94
CA TYR A 71 -0.03 17.42 11.61
C TYR A 71 -0.85 17.82 12.85
N LEU A 72 -0.21 18.15 13.97
CA LEU A 72 -0.91 18.49 15.23
C LEU A 72 -1.33 19.95 15.31
N ALA A 73 -0.58 20.83 14.66
CA ALA A 73 -0.88 22.25 14.64
C ALA A 73 -1.89 22.56 13.54
N LEU A 74 -2.72 23.58 13.78
CA LEU A 74 -3.52 24.18 12.71
C LEU A 74 -2.60 24.64 11.57
N PRO A 75 -3.07 24.61 10.31
CA PRO A 75 -2.27 25.08 9.18
C PRO A 75 -1.95 26.57 9.37
N LYS A 76 -0.70 26.97 9.07
CA LYS A 76 -0.28 28.37 9.14
C LYS A 76 -1.06 29.27 8.18
N GLN A 77 -1.48 28.70 7.04
CA GLN A 77 -2.22 29.41 6.01
C GLN A 77 -3.45 28.61 5.61
N ILE A 78 -4.55 29.32 5.41
CA ILE A 78 -5.82 28.78 4.94
C ILE A 78 -6.20 29.51 3.64
N ARG A 79 -7.04 28.88 2.81
CA ARG A 79 -7.66 29.61 1.70
C ARG A 79 -8.57 30.67 2.28
N ASP A 80 -8.51 31.88 1.73
CA ASP A 80 -9.34 32.99 2.17
C ASP A 80 -10.82 32.62 2.02
N PRO A 81 -11.56 32.45 3.13
CA PRO A 81 -12.97 32.05 3.08
C PRO A 81 -13.86 33.15 2.48
N ASN A 82 -13.37 34.40 2.43
CA ASN A 82 -14.09 35.54 1.89
C ASN A 82 -13.71 35.84 0.44
N ALA A 83 -12.69 35.17 -0.11
CA ALA A 83 -12.29 35.40 -1.49
C ALA A 83 -13.37 34.89 -2.45
N LYS A 84 -13.65 35.72 -3.45
CA LYS A 84 -14.56 35.39 -4.55
C LYS A 84 -13.79 35.38 -5.85
N LYS A 85 -14.19 34.47 -6.75
CA LYS A 85 -13.71 34.46 -8.12
C LYS A 85 -13.99 35.83 -8.76
N PRO A 86 -12.97 36.54 -9.27
CA PRO A 86 -13.16 37.78 -10.00
C PRO A 86 -14.05 37.55 -11.24
N GLU A 87 -14.88 38.53 -11.57
CA GLU A 87 -15.77 38.45 -12.75
C GLU A 87 -14.99 38.36 -14.07
N ASP A 88 -13.78 38.92 -14.11
CA ASP A 88 -12.88 38.89 -15.26
C ASP A 88 -12.03 37.61 -15.32
N TRP A 89 -12.24 36.65 -14.42
CA TRP A 89 -11.49 35.40 -14.39
C TRP A 89 -12.16 34.32 -15.23
N ASP A 90 -11.59 34.04 -16.41
CA ASP A 90 -12.06 32.96 -17.26
C ASP A 90 -11.32 31.65 -16.95
N ASP A 91 -12.03 30.69 -16.37
CA ASP A 91 -11.57 29.33 -16.08
C ASP A 91 -12.08 28.31 -17.11
N ASN A 92 -12.72 28.76 -18.19
CA ASN A 92 -13.08 27.88 -19.29
C ASN A 92 -11.86 27.72 -20.19
N GLU A 93 -11.20 26.56 -20.11
CA GLU A 93 -10.05 26.24 -20.98
C GLU A 93 -10.44 26.26 -22.47
N TYR A 94 -11.69 25.89 -22.78
CA TYR A 94 -12.21 25.83 -24.13
C TYR A 94 -13.48 26.66 -24.29
N ILE A 95 -13.52 27.45 -25.36
CA ILE A 95 -14.71 28.21 -25.79
C ILE A 95 -15.17 27.71 -27.16
N SER A 96 -16.44 27.93 -27.47
CA SER A 96 -16.92 27.81 -28.85
C SER A 96 -16.16 28.76 -29.76
N ASP A 97 -15.75 28.28 -30.92
CA ASP A 97 -15.13 29.09 -31.96
C ASP A 97 -16.07 30.24 -32.36
N PRO A 98 -15.73 31.51 -32.05
CA PRO A 98 -16.58 32.65 -32.36
C PRO A 98 -16.68 32.92 -33.86
N ASP A 99 -15.73 32.41 -34.65
CA ASP A 99 -15.72 32.55 -36.11
C ASP A 99 -16.45 31.38 -36.80
N ALA A 100 -16.85 30.34 -36.05
CA ALA A 100 -17.61 29.23 -36.61
C ALA A 100 -19.03 29.68 -36.98
N LYS A 101 -19.27 29.78 -38.29
CA LYS A 101 -20.60 30.02 -38.83
C LYS A 101 -21.28 28.70 -39.15
N LYS A 102 -22.55 28.59 -38.78
CA LYS A 102 -23.41 27.49 -39.24
C LYS A 102 -23.51 27.56 -40.77
N PRO A 103 -23.25 26.46 -41.50
CA PRO A 103 -23.46 26.43 -42.94
C PRO A 103 -24.90 26.76 -43.31
N GLU A 104 -25.10 27.51 -44.38
CA GLU A 104 -26.43 27.76 -44.94
C GLU A 104 -27.07 26.44 -45.37
N GLY A 105 -28.34 26.22 -45.03
CA GLY A 105 -29.06 24.97 -45.32
C GLY A 105 -28.84 23.82 -44.33
N TYR A 106 -27.97 23.96 -43.32
CA TYR A 106 -27.68 22.85 -42.39
C TYR A 106 -28.90 22.41 -41.57
N ASP A 107 -29.74 23.36 -41.13
CA ASP A 107 -30.96 23.07 -40.38
C ASP A 107 -32.11 22.60 -41.28
N ASP A 108 -31.99 22.78 -42.60
CA ASP A 108 -32.99 22.39 -43.60
C ASP A 108 -32.84 20.92 -44.02
N ILE A 109 -31.76 20.25 -43.61
CA ILE A 109 -31.55 18.82 -43.85
C ILE A 109 -32.48 18.02 -42.93
N PRO A 110 -33.48 17.28 -43.46
CA PRO A 110 -34.40 16.52 -42.62
C PRO A 110 -33.70 15.31 -42.01
N LYS A 111 -34.14 14.91 -40.81
CA LYS A 111 -33.63 13.72 -40.10
C LYS A 111 -33.89 12.43 -40.85
N GLU A 112 -35.02 12.37 -41.54
CA GLU A 112 -35.47 11.22 -42.29
C GLU A 112 -35.86 11.67 -43.70
N ILE A 113 -35.54 10.85 -44.68
CA ILE A 113 -35.93 11.03 -46.09
C ILE A 113 -36.73 9.81 -46.53
N PRO A 114 -37.65 9.96 -47.49
CA PRO A 114 -38.25 8.81 -48.18
C PRO A 114 -37.18 7.84 -48.68
N ASP A 115 -37.38 6.54 -48.47
CA ASP A 115 -36.49 5.50 -48.97
C ASP A 115 -36.49 5.52 -50.51
N PRO A 116 -35.36 5.89 -51.15
CA PRO A 116 -35.29 5.99 -52.61
C PRO A 116 -35.35 4.62 -53.30
N ASP A 117 -35.05 3.54 -52.58
CA ASP A 117 -35.08 2.16 -53.09
C ASP A 117 -36.43 1.47 -52.83
N ALA A 118 -37.31 2.10 -52.06
CA ALA A 118 -38.66 1.59 -51.84
C ALA A 118 -39.49 1.70 -53.13
N THR A 119 -40.02 0.57 -53.57
CA THR A 119 -40.98 0.50 -54.67
C THR A 119 -42.37 0.20 -54.13
N LYS A 120 -43.37 0.80 -54.77
CA LYS A 120 -44.77 0.54 -54.45
C LYS A 120 -45.07 -0.96 -54.64
N PRO A 121 -45.62 -1.66 -53.63
CA PRO A 121 -45.95 -3.08 -53.76
C PRO A 121 -46.96 -3.34 -54.88
N GLU A 122 -46.80 -4.45 -55.61
CA GLU A 122 -47.71 -4.83 -56.71
C GLU A 122 -49.17 -5.07 -56.25
N VAL A 123 -49.38 -5.31 -54.95
CA VAL A 123 -50.69 -5.56 -54.33
C VAL A 123 -51.35 -4.30 -53.75
N TRP A 124 -50.74 -3.12 -53.92
CA TRP A 124 -51.28 -1.86 -53.36
C TRP A 124 -52.37 -1.26 -54.24
N ASP A 125 -53.53 -0.96 -53.66
CA ASP A 125 -54.66 -0.34 -54.35
C ASP A 125 -54.85 1.12 -53.91
N ASP A 126 -54.63 2.08 -54.80
CA ASP A 126 -54.75 3.51 -54.44
C ASP A 126 -56.20 3.95 -54.14
N GLU A 127 -57.23 3.23 -54.63
CA GLU A 127 -58.64 3.55 -54.36
C GLU A 127 -59.08 3.09 -52.97
N GLU A 128 -58.52 1.98 -52.46
CA GLU A 128 -58.87 1.39 -51.16
C GLU A 128 -57.87 1.75 -50.04
N ASP A 129 -56.56 1.79 -50.32
CA ASP A 129 -55.49 2.03 -49.35
C ASP A 129 -54.97 3.49 -49.33
N GLY A 130 -55.32 4.29 -50.35
CA GLY A 130 -54.85 5.66 -50.55
C GLY A 130 -53.52 5.78 -51.31
N GLU A 131 -53.05 7.00 -51.57
CA GLU A 131 -51.77 7.22 -52.25
C GLU A 131 -50.62 6.57 -51.47
N TRP A 132 -49.90 5.65 -52.11
CA TRP A 132 -48.75 5.00 -51.50
C TRP A 132 -47.64 6.01 -51.17
N ILE A 133 -47.21 6.02 -49.91
CA ILE A 133 -46.09 6.85 -49.43
C ILE A 133 -44.93 5.91 -49.08
N PRO A 134 -43.73 6.10 -49.67
CA PRO A 134 -42.56 5.31 -49.31
C PRO A 134 -42.22 5.42 -47.81
N PRO A 135 -41.73 4.34 -47.17
CA PRO A 135 -41.24 4.40 -45.80
C PRO A 135 -40.09 5.41 -45.69
N THR A 136 -39.95 6.05 -44.54
CA THR A 136 -38.83 6.96 -44.29
C THR A 136 -37.63 6.21 -43.74
N ILE A 137 -36.43 6.59 -44.18
CA ILE A 137 -35.13 6.10 -43.69
C ILE A 137 -34.32 7.26 -43.11
N PRO A 138 -33.37 7.00 -42.18
CA PRO A 138 -32.48 8.03 -41.67
C PRO A 138 -31.70 8.69 -42.82
N ASN A 139 -31.70 10.02 -42.87
CA ASN A 139 -30.98 10.77 -43.89
C ASN A 139 -29.46 10.72 -43.62
N PRO A 140 -28.64 10.14 -44.52
CA PRO A 140 -27.19 10.09 -44.34
C PRO A 140 -26.52 11.47 -44.28
N GLU A 141 -27.16 12.50 -44.84
CA GLU A 141 -26.65 13.88 -44.82
C GLU A 141 -26.98 14.63 -43.53
N TYR A 142 -27.89 14.12 -42.70
CA TYR A 142 -28.26 14.75 -41.43
C TYR A 142 -27.15 14.52 -40.38
N GLN A 143 -26.38 15.57 -40.09
CA GLN A 143 -25.24 15.52 -39.18
C GLN A 143 -25.59 15.81 -37.70
N GLY A 144 -26.88 15.83 -37.35
CA GLY A 144 -27.34 16.19 -36.00
C GLY A 144 -27.51 17.71 -35.81
N PRO A 145 -27.84 18.16 -34.59
CA PRO A 145 -27.88 19.58 -34.26
C PRO A 145 -26.48 20.19 -34.41
N TRP A 146 -26.38 21.33 -35.12
CA TRP A 146 -25.10 21.99 -35.33
C TRP A 146 -24.46 22.42 -34.00
N SER A 147 -23.16 22.11 -33.83
CA SER A 147 -22.35 22.62 -32.73
C SER A 147 -21.03 23.20 -33.25
N SER A 148 -20.66 24.40 -32.80
CA SER A 148 -19.36 25.01 -33.10
C SER A 148 -18.21 24.17 -32.54
N LYS A 149 -17.06 24.13 -33.24
CA LYS A 149 -15.84 23.52 -32.71
C LYS A 149 -15.39 24.25 -31.44
N LYS A 150 -14.88 23.51 -30.46
CA LYS A 150 -14.27 24.09 -29.26
C LYS A 150 -12.81 24.45 -29.56
N ILE A 151 -12.43 25.69 -29.29
CA ILE A 151 -11.05 26.19 -29.42
C ILE A 151 -10.49 26.56 -28.06
N LYS A 152 -9.16 26.57 -27.92
CA LYS A 152 -8.51 27.02 -26.69
C LYS A 152 -8.84 28.48 -26.46
N ASN A 153 -9.30 28.80 -25.25
CA ASN A 153 -9.66 30.14 -24.86
C ASN A 153 -8.39 31.00 -24.62
N PRO A 154 -8.15 32.06 -25.41
CA PRO A 154 -7.00 32.94 -25.20
C PRO A 154 -7.02 33.67 -23.86
N ASN A 155 -8.20 33.83 -23.25
CA ASN A 155 -8.38 34.50 -21.97
C ASN A 155 -8.34 33.55 -20.76
N TYR A 156 -8.09 32.25 -20.98
CA TYR A 156 -8.04 31.27 -19.89
C TYR A 156 -6.94 31.62 -18.89
N LYS A 157 -7.33 31.89 -17.64
CA LYS A 157 -6.43 32.23 -16.53
C LYS A 157 -6.13 31.04 -15.61
N GLY A 158 -6.62 29.84 -15.95
CA GLY A 158 -6.53 28.66 -15.09
C GLY A 158 -7.76 28.50 -14.20
N GLU A 159 -7.90 27.34 -13.57
CA GLU A 159 -8.90 27.14 -12.51
C GLU A 159 -8.67 28.16 -11.38
N TRP A 160 -9.71 28.94 -11.06
CA TRP A 160 -9.61 29.91 -9.98
C TRP A 160 -9.45 29.19 -8.64
N LYS A 161 -8.45 29.59 -7.85
CA LYS A 161 -8.23 29.14 -6.48
C LYS A 161 -8.16 30.35 -5.57
N ALA A 162 -8.92 30.32 -4.48
CA ALA A 162 -8.85 31.36 -3.45
C ALA A 162 -7.40 31.53 -2.95
N PRO A 163 -6.92 32.78 -2.77
CA PRO A 163 -5.59 33.05 -2.26
C PRO A 163 -5.40 32.45 -0.87
N MET A 164 -4.17 32.03 -0.55
CA MET A 164 -3.81 31.59 0.80
C MET A 164 -3.58 32.84 1.66
N ILE A 165 -4.25 32.92 2.80
CA ILE A 165 -4.07 33.94 3.83
C ILE A 165 -3.56 33.29 5.11
N ASP A 166 -2.95 34.08 5.98
CA ASP A 166 -2.54 33.61 7.29
C ASP A 166 -3.77 33.18 8.10
N ASN A 167 -3.67 32.02 8.75
CA ASN A 167 -4.75 31.49 9.55
C ASN A 167 -4.83 32.27 10.88
N PRO A 168 -5.90 33.05 11.12
CA PRO A 168 -6.02 33.84 12.36
C PRO A 168 -6.11 32.96 13.62
N ASP A 169 -6.50 31.69 13.46
CA ASP A 169 -6.57 30.72 14.55
C ASP A 169 -5.24 29.99 14.77
N TYR A 170 -4.25 30.13 13.87
CA TYR A 170 -2.92 29.54 14.07
C TYR A 170 -2.23 30.19 15.27
N LYS A 171 -1.78 29.34 16.18
CA LYS A 171 -0.98 29.72 17.33
C LYS A 171 0.20 28.77 17.43
N GLU A 172 1.38 29.32 17.69
CA GLU A 172 2.52 28.50 18.08
C GLU A 172 2.23 27.82 19.42
N ASP A 173 2.53 26.54 19.48
CA ASP A 173 2.24 25.69 20.62
C ASP A 173 3.56 25.15 21.18
N PRO A 174 4.18 25.86 22.16
CA PRO A 174 5.44 25.42 22.76
C PRO A 174 5.25 24.12 23.58
N ASP A 175 4.01 23.82 23.96
CA ASP A 175 3.62 22.67 24.79
C ASP A 175 2.98 21.55 23.95
N ILE A 176 3.35 21.46 22.67
CA ILE A 176 2.85 20.44 21.74
C ILE A 176 3.20 19.01 22.19
N TYR A 177 4.25 18.86 23.01
CA TYR A 177 4.66 17.60 23.63
C TYR A 177 3.87 17.23 24.89
N VAL A 178 3.12 18.19 25.46
CA VAL A 178 2.35 18.00 26.68
C VAL A 178 1.02 17.34 26.34
N PHE A 179 0.79 16.18 26.93
CA PHE A 179 -0.45 15.42 26.85
C PHE A 179 -1.21 15.49 28.19
N PRO A 180 -2.54 15.37 28.18
CA PRO A 180 -3.31 15.26 29.42
C PRO A 180 -2.87 14.04 30.23
N ASN A 181 -3.12 14.07 31.55
CA ASN A 181 -2.71 13.00 32.47
C ASN A 181 -3.15 11.62 31.99
N LEU A 182 -2.18 10.82 31.54
CA LEU A 182 -2.37 9.44 31.10
C LEU A 182 -2.49 8.55 32.34
N LYS A 183 -3.56 7.74 32.42
CA LYS A 183 -3.86 6.89 33.59
C LYS A 183 -3.85 5.39 33.29
N TYR A 184 -4.00 5.03 32.03
CA TYR A 184 -4.23 3.65 31.62
C TYR A 184 -3.30 3.32 30.46
N VAL A 185 -2.83 2.08 30.45
CA VAL A 185 -2.29 1.44 29.26
C VAL A 185 -3.33 0.45 28.78
N GLY A 186 -3.69 0.54 27.50
CA GLY A 186 -4.61 -0.37 26.85
C GLY A 186 -3.92 -1.08 25.69
N ILE A 187 -4.14 -2.38 25.60
CA ILE A 187 -3.80 -3.18 24.42
C ILE A 187 -5.13 -3.54 23.77
N GLU A 188 -5.42 -2.90 22.64
CA GLU A 188 -6.63 -3.11 21.85
C GLU A 188 -6.16 -3.32 20.41
N LEU A 189 -6.36 -4.52 19.89
CA LEU A 189 -5.82 -4.96 18.61
C LEU A 189 -6.64 -6.12 18.03
N TRP A 190 -6.50 -6.30 16.72
CA TRP A 190 -7.06 -7.42 15.97
C TRP A 190 -5.92 -8.33 15.50
N GLN A 191 -6.09 -9.65 15.67
CA GLN A 191 -5.15 -10.64 15.14
C GLN A 191 -5.90 -11.70 14.33
N VAL A 192 -5.36 -12.04 13.16
CA VAL A 192 -5.83 -13.22 12.41
C VAL A 192 -5.21 -14.49 12.98
N LYS A 193 -3.87 -14.54 13.06
CA LYS A 193 -3.12 -15.60 13.73
C LYS A 193 -2.70 -15.10 15.12
N SER A 194 -3.17 -15.77 16.16
CA SER A 194 -2.76 -15.50 17.56
C SER A 194 -1.35 -16.02 17.83
N GLY A 195 -0.74 -15.54 18.92
CA GLY A 195 0.56 -16.01 19.40
C GLY A 195 1.51 -14.90 19.84
N THR A 196 1.14 -13.64 19.61
CA THR A 196 1.93 -12.50 20.09
C THR A 196 1.92 -12.43 21.61
N LEU A 197 3.11 -12.29 22.19
CA LEU A 197 3.33 -12.08 23.60
C LEU A 197 3.72 -10.61 23.84
N PHE A 198 3.18 -10.02 24.90
CA PHE A 198 3.56 -8.69 25.37
C PHE A 198 4.10 -8.83 26.78
N ASP A 199 5.27 -8.26 27.03
CA ASP A 199 5.87 -8.18 28.36
C ASP A 199 6.63 -6.85 28.53
N ASN A 200 7.07 -6.56 29.75
CA ASN A 200 7.95 -5.46 30.11
C ASN A 200 7.44 -4.06 29.72
N ILE A 201 6.13 -3.84 29.83
CA ILE A 201 5.52 -2.53 29.59
C ILE A 201 5.99 -1.52 30.64
N LEU A 202 6.83 -0.57 30.21
CA LEU A 202 7.37 0.49 31.05
C LEU A 202 6.86 1.87 30.59
N ILE A 203 6.42 2.69 31.56
CA ILE A 203 6.20 4.12 31.39
C ILE A 203 7.04 4.84 32.45
N CYS A 204 8.00 5.64 32.01
CA CYS A 204 8.88 6.42 32.88
C CYS A 204 9.30 7.73 32.21
N ASP A 205 9.95 8.60 32.98
CA ASP A 205 10.48 9.90 32.56
C ASP A 205 12.00 9.92 32.39
N ASP A 206 12.68 8.79 32.66
CA ASP A 206 14.12 8.63 32.49
C ASP A 206 14.45 7.69 31.32
N PRO A 207 14.94 8.22 30.18
CA PRO A 207 15.37 7.42 29.04
C PRO A 207 16.57 6.51 29.32
N VAL A 208 17.43 6.88 30.27
CA VAL A 208 18.61 6.08 30.65
C VAL A 208 18.13 4.83 31.38
N TYR A 209 17.26 5.00 32.37
CA TYR A 209 16.62 3.88 33.07
C TYR A 209 15.85 2.96 32.11
N ALA A 210 15.08 3.51 31.17
CA ALA A 210 14.35 2.72 30.18
C ALA A 210 15.29 1.85 29.34
N LYS A 211 16.44 2.41 28.92
CA LYS A 211 17.46 1.69 28.17
C LYS A 211 18.09 0.57 29.01
N GLU A 212 18.45 0.87 30.25
CA GLU A 212 19.02 -0.10 31.19
C GLU A 212 18.06 -1.28 31.43
N LEU A 213 16.77 -1.00 31.69
CA LEU A 213 15.77 -2.05 31.88
C LEU A 213 15.61 -2.94 30.64
N ALA A 214 15.62 -2.35 29.44
CA ALA A 214 15.56 -3.10 28.19
C ALA A 214 16.78 -4.03 28.01
N GLU A 215 17.99 -3.57 28.36
CA GLU A 215 19.18 -4.44 28.36
C GLU A 215 19.10 -5.53 29.43
N GLU A 216 18.59 -5.20 30.62
CA GLU A 216 18.50 -6.15 31.74
C GLU A 216 17.45 -7.23 31.57
N THR A 217 16.44 -6.99 30.74
CA THR A 217 15.32 -7.90 30.45
C THR A 217 15.54 -8.60 29.11
N TRP A 218 15.08 -7.97 28.02
CA TRP A 218 15.23 -8.47 26.66
C TRP A 218 16.70 -8.67 26.25
N GLY A 219 17.58 -7.71 26.55
CA GLY A 219 18.98 -7.74 26.12
C GLY A 219 19.75 -8.95 26.64
N LYS A 220 19.45 -9.41 27.86
CA LYS A 220 20.03 -10.64 28.44
C LYS A 220 19.49 -11.94 27.84
N GLN A 221 18.28 -11.90 27.27
CA GLN A 221 17.57 -13.10 26.80
C GLN A 221 17.66 -13.29 25.29
N LYS A 222 17.79 -12.21 24.51
CA LYS A 222 17.68 -12.22 23.04
C LYS A 222 18.59 -13.24 22.34
N ASP A 223 19.82 -13.42 22.82
CA ASP A 223 20.79 -14.32 22.16
C ASP A 223 20.47 -15.78 22.46
N ALA A 224 20.04 -16.08 23.69
CA ALA A 224 19.61 -17.42 24.09
C ALA A 224 18.28 -17.79 23.43
N GLU A 225 17.32 -16.85 23.36
CA GLU A 225 16.06 -17.00 22.62
C GLU A 225 16.34 -17.31 21.15
N ARG A 226 17.18 -16.49 20.50
CA ARG A 226 17.55 -16.66 19.10
C ARG A 226 18.17 -18.02 18.84
N ALA A 227 19.13 -18.44 19.66
CA ALA A 227 19.76 -19.75 19.52
C ALA A 227 18.75 -20.89 19.65
N ALA A 228 17.89 -20.85 20.68
CA ALA A 228 16.86 -21.86 20.91
C ALA A 228 15.82 -21.88 19.76
N PHE A 229 15.45 -20.72 19.22
CA PHE A 229 14.52 -20.61 18.10
C PHE A 229 15.07 -21.31 16.86
N TYR A 230 16.30 -20.97 16.44
CA TYR A 230 16.89 -21.58 15.25
C TYR A 230 17.23 -23.07 15.43
N GLU A 231 17.58 -23.50 16.64
CA GLU A 231 17.73 -24.92 16.94
C GLU A 231 16.40 -25.67 16.80
N ALA A 232 15.31 -25.09 17.31
CA ALA A 232 13.97 -25.67 17.20
C ALA A 232 13.47 -25.72 15.75
N GLU A 233 13.66 -24.66 14.96
CA GLU A 233 13.28 -24.65 13.54
C GLU A 233 14.08 -25.70 12.74
N LYS A 234 15.40 -25.81 12.98
CA LYS A 234 16.23 -26.84 12.34
C LYS A 234 15.78 -28.26 12.70
N ASN A 235 15.34 -28.48 13.94
CA ASN A 235 14.85 -29.79 14.37
C ASN A 235 13.51 -30.13 13.72
N LYS A 236 12.59 -29.15 13.58
CA LYS A 236 11.35 -29.34 12.83
C LYS A 236 11.60 -29.66 11.37
N GLU A 237 12.48 -28.90 10.70
CA GLU A 237 12.84 -29.16 9.30
C GLU A 237 13.37 -30.59 9.11
N LYS A 238 14.19 -31.09 10.04
CA LYS A 238 14.67 -32.48 10.00
C LYS A 238 13.55 -33.51 10.22
N GLU A 239 12.63 -33.24 11.15
CA GLU A 239 11.48 -34.11 11.38
C GLU A 239 10.57 -34.15 10.15
N ASP A 240 10.28 -32.99 9.56
CA ASP A 240 9.48 -32.86 8.35
C ASP A 240 10.15 -33.60 7.16
N THR A 241 11.46 -33.43 6.94
CA THR A 241 12.17 -34.18 5.88
C THR A 241 12.24 -35.69 6.14
N ASN A 242 12.30 -36.12 7.40
CA ASN A 242 12.32 -37.54 7.73
C ASN A 242 10.94 -38.19 7.57
N ASP A 243 9.86 -37.45 7.76
CA ASP A 243 8.52 -37.95 7.49
C ASP A 243 8.19 -37.89 5.98
N GLU A 244 8.63 -36.86 5.25
CA GLU A 244 8.54 -36.85 3.77
C GLU A 244 9.30 -38.01 3.12
N ASN A 245 10.51 -38.35 3.59
CA ASN A 245 11.27 -39.50 3.07
C ASN A 245 10.61 -40.85 3.42
N LYS A 246 9.88 -40.96 4.54
CA LYS A 246 9.14 -42.19 4.87
C LYS A 246 7.87 -42.35 4.02
N ASP A 247 7.20 -41.24 3.68
CA ASP A 247 6.04 -41.27 2.81
C ASP A 247 6.41 -41.57 1.34
N GLU A 248 7.67 -41.31 0.91
CA GLU A 248 8.20 -41.75 -0.39
C GLU A 248 8.63 -43.23 -0.38
N ASP A 249 9.21 -43.74 0.72
CA ASP A 249 9.60 -45.16 0.84
C ASP A 249 8.38 -46.12 0.96
N ASP A 250 7.21 -45.63 1.41
CA ASP A 250 5.95 -46.41 1.51
C ASP A 250 5.16 -46.48 0.18
N LEU A 251 5.66 -45.89 -0.92
CA LEU A 251 5.03 -45.94 -2.26
C LEU A 251 5.71 -46.89 -3.26
N ASP A 252 6.85 -47.49 -2.91
CA ASP A 252 7.61 -48.38 -3.80
C ASP A 252 7.42 -49.90 -3.49
N ASP A 253 6.51 -50.27 -2.58
CA ASP A 253 6.35 -51.66 -2.11
C ASP A 253 4.99 -52.30 -2.48
N ASP A 254 4.51 -52.08 -3.71
CA ASP A 254 3.37 -52.81 -4.30
C ASP A 254 3.58 -53.05 -5.81
N ASP A 255 4.41 -54.04 -6.17
CA ASP A 255 4.16 -54.92 -7.33
C ASP A 255 5.00 -56.22 -7.21
N GLU A 256 4.29 -57.33 -6.91
CA GLU A 256 4.79 -58.71 -6.79
C GLU A 256 5.17 -59.34 -8.16
N ASP A 257 6.24 -60.15 -8.10
CA ASP A 257 6.51 -61.43 -8.80
C ASP A 257 6.72 -61.52 -10.34
N GLU A 258 7.91 -61.98 -10.77
CA GLU A 258 8.12 -63.25 -11.54
C GLU A 258 9.62 -63.52 -11.84
N ASP A 259 10.12 -64.64 -11.30
CA ASP A 259 11.08 -65.64 -11.82
C ASP A 259 12.34 -65.24 -12.64
N GLU A 260 13.54 -65.63 -12.18
CA GLU A 260 14.34 -66.75 -12.75
C GLU A 260 15.77 -66.81 -12.14
N ASP A 261 16.24 -68.06 -12.01
CA ASP A 261 17.40 -68.57 -11.29
C ASP A 261 18.81 -68.25 -11.88
N GLU A 262 19.82 -68.55 -11.05
CA GLU A 262 21.20 -69.02 -11.40
C GLU A 262 22.18 -68.02 -12.06
N ASP A 263 23.20 -67.55 -11.33
CA ASP A 263 24.56 -68.16 -11.33
C ASP A 263 25.67 -67.22 -10.80
N GLU A 264 26.73 -67.90 -10.34
CA GLU A 264 28.01 -67.49 -9.77
C GLU A 264 28.76 -66.36 -10.52
N ASP A 265 29.44 -65.45 -9.80
CA ASP A 265 30.91 -65.46 -9.68
C ASP A 265 31.49 -64.16 -9.09
N GLU A 266 32.65 -64.36 -8.47
CA GLU A 266 33.57 -63.46 -7.75
C GLU A 266 33.97 -62.19 -8.53
N ASP A 267 34.22 -61.08 -7.82
CA ASP A 267 35.60 -60.58 -7.68
C ASP A 267 35.72 -59.31 -6.81
N GLU A 268 36.85 -59.29 -6.11
CA GLU A 268 37.37 -58.33 -5.15
C GLU A 268 37.58 -56.91 -5.72
N GLU A 269 37.51 -55.87 -4.87
CA GLU A 269 38.74 -55.18 -4.41
C GLU A 269 38.43 -54.06 -3.40
N ASN A 270 39.35 -53.95 -2.43
CA ASN A 270 39.40 -53.00 -1.32
C ASN A 270 39.92 -51.63 -1.73
N GLU A 271 39.62 -50.59 -0.93
CA GLU A 271 40.58 -49.66 -0.28
C GLU A 271 39.78 -48.48 0.30
N ASP A 272 39.54 -48.47 1.61
CA ASP A 272 40.32 -47.82 2.68
C ASP A 272 40.27 -46.29 2.68
N GLY A 273 39.72 -45.75 3.77
CA GLY A 273 39.44 -44.32 3.95
C GLY A 273 39.27 -43.98 5.42
N GLY A 274 40.38 -43.99 6.17
CA GLY A 274 40.47 -43.54 7.55
C GLY A 274 40.63 -42.03 7.72
N ASP A 275 39.78 -41.49 8.60
CA ASP A 275 39.93 -40.38 9.55
C ASP A 275 40.34 -38.93 9.12
N ASN A 276 39.36 -38.05 9.38
CA ASN A 276 39.29 -36.62 9.82
C ASN A 276 40.53 -36.06 10.60
N PRO A 277 40.57 -34.76 11.05
CA PRO A 277 39.81 -33.53 10.73
C PRO A 277 40.70 -32.26 10.56
N ASP A 278 40.17 -31.15 10.01
CA ASP A 278 40.49 -29.80 10.57
C ASP A 278 39.50 -28.72 10.11
N ALA A 279 39.27 -27.78 11.02
CA ALA A 279 38.39 -26.62 10.93
C ALA A 279 39.00 -25.48 10.11
N GLY A 280 38.15 -24.76 9.36
CA GLY A 280 38.54 -23.57 8.60
C GLY A 280 37.39 -22.58 8.46
N VAL A 281 37.44 -21.56 9.31
CA VAL A 281 36.82 -20.23 9.26
C VAL A 281 36.36 -19.77 7.86
N ILE A 282 35.13 -19.28 7.72
CA ILE A 282 34.69 -18.53 6.53
C ILE A 282 34.21 -17.14 6.95
N GLN A 283 34.85 -16.13 6.37
CA GLN A 283 34.59 -14.69 6.52
C GLN A 283 33.28 -14.30 5.83
N PHE A 284 32.57 -13.33 6.42
CA PHE A 284 31.48 -12.60 5.77
C PHE A 284 32.07 -11.50 4.89
N ASP A 285 31.75 -11.50 3.60
CA ASP A 285 31.89 -10.34 2.71
C ASP A 285 30.50 -9.82 2.32
N GLU A 286 30.35 -8.51 2.48
CA GLU A 286 29.24 -7.68 2.00
C GLU A 286 29.29 -7.55 0.47
N GLU A 287 28.15 -7.62 -0.22
CA GLU A 287 27.80 -6.81 -1.43
C GLU A 287 26.36 -7.20 -1.87
N GLU A 288 25.38 -6.31 -1.71
CA GLU A 288 24.89 -5.33 -2.71
C GLU A 288 23.60 -5.84 -3.41
N TYR A 289 22.44 -5.57 -2.80
CA TYR A 289 21.13 -5.75 -3.45
C TYR A 289 20.82 -4.53 -4.32
N LYS A 290 20.82 -4.74 -5.65
CA LYS A 290 20.26 -3.80 -6.62
C LYS A 290 18.75 -3.96 -6.75
N HIS A 291 18.14 -2.80 -6.84
CA HIS A 291 16.75 -2.44 -7.02
C HIS A 291 16.32 -2.74 -8.46
N ASP A 292 15.17 -3.38 -8.67
CA ASP A 292 14.46 -3.31 -9.95
C ASP A 292 13.02 -2.85 -9.70
N GLU A 293 12.70 -1.68 -10.26
CA GLU A 293 11.35 -1.18 -10.48
C GLU A 293 10.70 -1.96 -11.62
N LEU A 294 9.43 -2.34 -11.45
CA LEU A 294 8.38 -2.34 -12.47
C LEU A 294 7.00 -2.38 -11.79
#